data_AF-A0A397B0A7-F1
#
_entry.id   AF-A0A397B0A7-F1
#
_cell.length_a   1.000
_cell.length_b   1.000
_cell.length_c   1.000
_cell.angle_alpha   90.00
_cell.angle_beta   90.00
_cell.angle_gamma   90.00
#
_symmetry.space_group_name_H-M   'P 1'
#
loop_
_entity.id
_entity.type
_entity.pdbx_description
1 polymer ?
#
loop_
_entity_poly.entity_id
_entity_poly.type
_entity_poly.pdbx_seq_one_letter_code
_entity_poly.pdbx_strand_id
1 'polypeptide(L)'
;MVELTANGRDVGSRRQLLDLNVIKCLLRLLSSNIMGICDLVCGALANLICIQHNPHVSSCLGNDNADNLKLQMRQLVEQSRGDRAFRDMLLSPQVCESGPGPTKHAARVLLNLAFHYDQVLCHVVDIWEGYISSKPSHLTIDNDLCFQQPQGSTSKWHIMYRHGSGRAYLDTTIVDLTLSKRGDTMQGTGSTTKPQASLTLHGQMHSRPGIHNCEFHIAFDNRGRPYGPLPIAHIGYWSSMHADKMWGVWEVGSSPDQFKLGTGGVFLMKKVSL
;
A
#
# COMPACT_ATOMS: atom_id res chain seq x y z
N MET A 1 -0.32 8.31 18.98
CA MET A 1 -0.95 8.57 17.67
C MET A 1 -1.35 7.29 16.95
N VAL A 2 -0.41 6.39 16.63
CA VAL A 2 -0.71 5.12 15.93
C VAL A 2 -1.78 4.29 16.66
N GLU A 3 -1.66 4.16 17.99
CA GLU A 3 -2.66 3.47 18.82
C GLU A 3 -4.02 4.16 18.80
N LEU A 4 -4.04 5.50 18.97
CA LEU A 4 -5.27 6.31 18.92
C LEU A 4 -5.99 6.19 17.58
N THR A 5 -5.26 5.92 16.49
CA THR A 5 -5.82 5.82 15.14
C THR A 5 -5.95 4.38 14.64
N ALA A 6 -5.69 3.37 15.48
CA ALA A 6 -5.77 1.96 15.12
C ALA A 6 -7.21 1.46 14.92
N ASN A 7 -8.22 2.17 15.44
CA ASN A 7 -9.62 1.89 15.16
C ASN A 7 -10.15 2.81 14.04
N GLY A 8 -10.34 2.24 12.85
CA GLY A 8 -10.86 2.93 11.67
C GLY A 8 -12.26 3.56 11.85
N ARG A 9 -13.02 3.10 12.85
CA ARG A 9 -14.41 3.52 13.11
C ARG A 9 -14.53 4.66 14.13
N ASP A 10 -13.45 5.04 14.80
CA ASP A 10 -13.47 6.14 15.77
C ASP A 10 -13.45 7.52 15.08
N VAL A 11 -14.63 7.94 14.62
CA VAL A 11 -14.83 9.25 13.95
C VAL A 11 -14.65 10.41 14.93
N GLY A 12 -14.97 10.22 16.21
CA GLY A 12 -14.93 11.27 17.24
C GLY A 12 -13.51 11.73 17.52
N SER A 13 -12.60 10.80 17.87
CA SER A 13 -11.20 11.13 18.10
C SER A 13 -10.53 11.69 16.84
N ARG A 14 -10.90 11.16 15.66
CA ARG A 14 -10.39 11.68 14.36
C ARG A 14 -10.77 13.12 14.12
N ARG A 15 -12.00 13.51 14.45
CA ARG A 15 -12.42 14.92 14.33
C ARG A 15 -11.64 15.82 15.27
N GLN A 16 -11.47 15.43 16.52
CA GLN A 16 -10.64 16.20 17.47
C GLN A 16 -9.20 16.38 16.95
N LEU A 17 -8.61 15.31 16.38
CA LEU A 17 -7.27 15.38 15.79
C LEU A 17 -7.22 16.29 14.54
N LEU A 18 -8.30 16.35 13.75
CA LEU A 18 -8.43 17.30 12.65
C LEU A 18 -8.44 18.75 13.15
N ASP A 19 -9.27 19.03 14.16
CA ASP A 19 -9.41 20.36 14.77
C ASP A 19 -8.09 20.85 15.39
N LEU A 20 -7.32 19.92 15.97
CA LEU A 20 -5.97 20.17 16.49
C LEU A 20 -4.89 20.31 15.39
N ASN A 21 -5.26 20.35 14.10
CA ASN A 21 -4.37 20.48 12.96
C ASN A 21 -3.26 19.41 12.89
N VAL A 22 -3.52 18.21 13.43
CA VAL A 22 -2.50 17.14 13.55
C VAL A 22 -1.94 16.73 12.20
N ILE A 23 -2.77 16.70 11.14
CA ILE A 23 -2.32 16.39 9.78
C ILE A 23 -1.21 17.34 9.31
N LYS A 24 -1.36 18.66 9.52
CA LYS A 24 -0.33 19.63 9.12
C LYS A 24 0.96 19.45 9.91
N CYS A 25 0.85 19.17 11.21
CA CYS A 25 2.00 18.91 12.07
C CYS A 25 2.75 17.64 11.62
N LEU A 26 2.02 16.56 11.33
CA LEU A 26 2.59 15.32 10.80
C LEU A 26 3.30 15.56 9.45
N LEU A 27 2.66 16.26 8.51
CA LEU A 27 3.29 16.56 7.21
C LEU A 27 4.58 17.39 7.33
N ARG A 28 4.66 18.31 8.29
CA ARG A 28 5.90 19.06 8.56
C ARG A 28 7.03 18.16 9.06
N LEU A 29 6.72 17.11 9.81
CA LEU A 29 7.72 16.17 10.33
C LEU A 29 8.31 15.25 9.25
N LEU A 30 7.70 15.18 8.06
CA LEU A 30 8.27 14.43 6.92
C LEU A 30 9.57 15.03 6.38
N SER A 31 9.87 16.30 6.68
CA SER A 31 11.16 16.91 6.33
C SER A 31 12.28 16.53 7.32
N SER A 32 12.02 15.63 8.26
CA SER A 32 13.03 15.12 9.19
C SER A 32 14.09 14.30 8.44
N ASN A 33 15.35 14.45 8.83
CA ASN A 33 16.44 13.60 8.35
C ASN A 33 16.50 12.25 9.09
N ILE A 34 15.67 12.06 10.12
CA ILE A 34 15.59 10.80 10.88
C ILE A 34 14.46 9.97 10.29
N MET A 35 14.80 8.94 9.51
CA MET A 35 13.83 8.12 8.80
C MET A 35 12.85 7.39 9.72
N GLY A 36 13.23 7.06 10.96
CA GLY A 36 12.29 6.52 11.95
C GLY A 36 11.17 7.51 12.33
N ILE A 37 11.42 8.82 12.30
CA ILE A 37 10.36 9.82 12.47
C ILE A 37 9.44 9.82 11.26
N CYS A 38 10.00 9.85 10.05
CA CYS A 38 9.22 9.82 8.81
C CYS A 38 8.34 8.58 8.71
N ASP A 39 8.87 7.43 9.10
CA ASP A 39 8.15 6.15 9.19
C ASP A 39 6.93 6.24 10.12
N LEU A 40 7.13 6.66 11.38
CA LEU A 40 6.05 6.80 12.36
C LEU A 40 5.00 7.83 11.93
N VAL A 41 5.44 8.92 11.30
CA VAL A 41 4.55 9.94 10.73
C VAL A 41 3.70 9.34 9.62
N CYS A 42 4.29 8.61 8.69
CA CYS A 42 3.57 7.93 7.62
C CYS A 42 2.57 6.91 8.19
N GLY A 43 3.00 6.10 9.17
CA GLY A 43 2.15 5.10 9.81
C GLY A 43 0.96 5.72 10.53
N ALA A 44 1.20 6.79 11.29
CA ALA A 44 0.15 7.53 11.99
C ALA A 44 -0.81 8.22 11.02
N LEU A 45 -0.31 8.86 9.97
CA LEU A 45 -1.13 9.55 8.99
C LEU A 45 -1.96 8.57 8.17
N ALA A 46 -1.38 7.46 7.72
CA ALA A 46 -2.09 6.42 6.97
C ALA A 46 -3.30 5.89 7.75
N ASN A 47 -3.12 5.62 9.05
CA ASN A 47 -4.22 5.24 9.94
C ASN A 47 -5.19 6.40 10.18
N LEU A 48 -4.70 7.64 10.31
CA LEU A 48 -5.54 8.81 10.55
C LEU A 48 -6.55 9.06 9.42
N ILE A 49 -6.10 8.98 8.16
CA ILE A 49 -6.94 9.23 6.97
C ILE A 49 -7.76 8.01 6.53
N CYS A 50 -7.56 6.86 7.17
CA CYS A 50 -8.33 5.65 6.91
C CYS A 50 -9.57 5.60 7.81
N ILE A 51 -10.68 6.13 7.29
CA ILE A 51 -11.98 6.10 7.97
C ILE A 51 -12.80 4.95 7.37
N GLN A 52 -13.09 3.97 8.22
CA GLN A 52 -13.89 2.80 7.85
C GLN A 52 -15.35 3.10 8.13
N HIS A 53 -16.20 2.77 7.15
CA HIS A 53 -17.64 2.90 7.29
C HIS A 53 -18.17 1.89 8.30
N ASN A 54 -19.15 2.28 9.12
CA ASN A 54 -19.84 1.35 10.02
C ASN A 54 -21.20 0.98 9.42
N PRO A 55 -21.34 -0.22 8.81
CA PRO A 55 -22.59 -0.60 8.15
C PRO A 55 -23.78 -0.74 9.13
N HIS A 56 -23.53 -0.78 10.44
CA HIS A 56 -24.57 -0.90 11.47
C HIS A 56 -25.08 0.45 12.01
N VAL A 57 -24.50 1.58 11.61
CA VAL A 57 -24.98 2.92 12.00
C VAL A 57 -25.79 3.49 10.84
N SER A 58 -26.97 2.92 10.64
CA SER A 58 -28.01 3.47 9.77
C SER A 58 -28.75 4.60 10.50
N SER A 59 -28.06 5.72 10.70
CA SER A 59 -28.76 6.98 10.96
C SER A 59 -28.42 7.95 9.85
N CYS A 60 -29.46 8.60 9.33
CA CYS A 60 -29.46 9.65 8.30
C CYS A 60 -28.62 10.91 8.67
N LEU A 61 -27.80 10.84 9.72
CA LEU A 61 -26.88 11.86 10.21
C LEU A 61 -25.46 11.34 10.48
N GLY A 62 -25.25 10.03 10.61
CA GLY A 62 -23.96 9.42 10.98
C GLY A 62 -23.04 9.10 9.81
N ASN A 63 -23.59 8.67 8.67
CA ASN A 63 -22.81 8.30 7.48
C ASN A 63 -22.26 9.52 6.75
N ASP A 64 -23.09 10.56 6.58
CA ASP A 64 -22.65 11.85 6.02
C ASP A 64 -21.49 12.45 6.81
N ASN A 65 -21.45 12.19 8.11
CA ASN A 65 -20.43 12.72 9.00
C ASN A 65 -19.05 12.09 8.80
N ALA A 66 -18.99 10.78 8.55
CA ALA A 66 -17.76 10.03 8.35
C ALA A 66 -17.18 10.26 6.95
N ASP A 67 -18.02 10.25 5.92
CA ASP A 67 -17.60 10.50 4.54
C ASP A 67 -17.16 11.96 4.33
N ASN A 68 -17.85 12.91 4.98
CA ASN A 68 -17.40 14.30 5.01
C ASN A 68 -16.04 14.45 5.71
N LEU A 69 -15.86 13.83 6.89
CA LEU A 69 -14.58 13.88 7.61
C LEU A 69 -13.45 13.28 6.77
N LYS A 70 -13.71 12.16 6.09
CA LYS A 70 -12.77 11.49 5.19
C LYS A 70 -12.36 12.40 4.04
N LEU A 71 -13.34 13.08 3.43
CA LEU A 71 -13.09 14.07 2.38
C LEU A 71 -12.25 15.25 2.89
N GLN A 72 -12.60 15.82 4.05
CA GLN A 72 -11.88 16.93 4.67
C GLN A 72 -10.42 16.57 4.97
N MET A 73 -10.18 15.42 5.60
CA MET A 73 -8.84 14.96 5.93
C MET A 73 -8.00 14.73 4.66
N ARG A 74 -8.58 14.14 3.62
CA ARG A 74 -7.92 13.98 2.32
C ARG A 74 -7.54 15.32 1.71
N GLN A 75 -8.52 16.23 1.59
CA GLN A 75 -8.31 17.55 1.02
C GLN A 75 -7.23 18.32 1.78
N LEU A 76 -7.17 18.16 3.10
CA LEU A 76 -6.15 18.80 3.91
C LEU A 76 -4.73 18.30 3.59
N VAL A 77 -4.57 17.00 3.33
CA VAL A 77 -3.30 16.42 2.89
C VAL A 77 -2.92 16.96 1.50
N GLU A 78 -3.86 16.97 0.56
CA GLU A 78 -3.66 17.48 -0.81
C GLU A 78 -3.29 18.97 -0.83
N GLN A 79 -4.04 19.80 -0.11
CA GLN A 79 -3.81 21.26 -0.01
C GLN A 79 -2.47 21.58 0.63
N SER A 80 -2.00 20.72 1.53
CA SER A 80 -0.69 20.85 2.17
C SER A 80 0.45 20.29 1.32
N ARG A 81 0.20 19.90 0.06
CA ARG A 81 1.15 19.25 -0.85
C ARG A 81 1.74 17.95 -0.27
N GLY A 82 0.95 17.26 0.55
CA GLY A 82 1.38 16.02 1.19
C GLY A 82 1.69 14.92 0.16
N ASP A 83 0.91 14.83 -0.91
CA ASP A 83 1.16 13.92 -2.03
C ASP A 83 2.58 14.08 -2.60
N ARG A 84 3.04 15.33 -2.77
CA ARG A 84 4.40 15.65 -3.21
C ARG A 84 5.42 15.26 -2.15
N ALA A 85 5.19 15.57 -0.88
CA ALA A 85 6.10 15.22 0.20
C ALA A 85 6.34 13.70 0.30
N PHE A 86 5.29 12.87 0.14
CA PHE A 86 5.44 11.42 0.13
C PHE A 86 6.20 10.91 -1.10
N ARG A 87 5.96 11.50 -2.28
CA ARG A 87 6.72 11.14 -3.49
C ARG A 87 8.19 11.50 -3.34
N ASP A 88 8.49 12.71 -2.90
CA ASP A 88 9.85 13.21 -2.71
C ASP A 88 10.59 12.34 -1.66
N MET A 89 9.90 11.93 -0.59
CA MET A 89 10.45 10.99 0.39
C MET A 89 10.72 9.62 -0.22
N LEU A 90 9.77 9.05 -0.96
CA LEU A 90 9.90 7.74 -1.61
C LEU A 90 11.03 7.68 -2.64
N LEU A 91 11.36 8.81 -3.25
CA LEU A 91 12.50 9.00 -4.16
C LEU A 91 13.82 9.26 -3.43
N SER A 92 13.78 9.48 -2.11
CA SER A 92 14.97 9.77 -1.32
C SER A 92 15.86 8.52 -1.20
N PRO A 93 17.19 8.65 -1.43
CA PRO A 93 18.13 7.56 -1.18
C PRO A 93 18.04 6.99 0.24
N GLN A 94 17.72 7.84 1.23
CA GLN A 94 17.59 7.46 2.64
C GLN A 94 16.50 6.40 2.87
N VAL A 95 15.44 6.39 2.04
CA VAL A 95 14.38 5.38 2.13
C VAL A 95 14.90 4.00 1.74
N CYS A 96 15.75 3.91 0.71
CA CYS A 96 16.35 2.64 0.30
C CYS A 96 17.25 2.05 1.38
N GLU A 97 17.95 2.90 2.14
CA GLU A 97 18.90 2.52 3.18
C GLU A 97 18.23 2.18 4.53
N SER A 98 17.01 2.65 4.76
CA SER A 98 16.31 2.54 6.06
C SER A 98 15.44 1.29 6.20
N GLY A 99 15.52 0.38 5.22
CA GLY A 99 14.64 -0.78 5.15
C GLY A 99 13.22 -0.42 4.68
N PRO A 100 12.29 -1.39 4.71
CA PRO A 100 11.02 -1.28 3.98
C PRO A 100 9.91 -0.51 4.72
N GLY A 101 10.06 -0.20 6.02
CA GLY A 101 9.05 0.50 6.82
C GLY A 101 8.60 1.83 6.21
N PRO A 102 9.52 2.79 5.97
CA PRO A 102 9.18 4.07 5.34
C PRO A 102 8.44 3.91 4.00
N THR A 103 8.90 2.99 3.14
CA THR A 103 8.25 2.72 1.85
C THR A 103 6.84 2.15 2.04
N LYS A 104 6.66 1.16 2.93
CA LYS A 104 5.37 0.52 3.25
C LYS A 104 4.33 1.55 3.65
N HIS A 105 4.67 2.41 4.61
CA HIS A 105 3.72 3.35 5.19
C HIS A 105 3.46 4.55 4.29
N ALA A 106 4.45 5.06 3.57
CA ALA A 106 4.24 6.12 2.59
C ALA A 106 3.40 5.66 1.41
N ALA A 107 3.68 4.45 0.89
CA ALA A 107 2.84 3.83 -0.14
C ALA A 107 1.39 3.67 0.34
N ARG A 108 1.20 3.32 1.62
CA ARG A 108 -0.14 3.20 2.23
C ARG A 108 -0.86 4.55 2.34
N VAL A 109 -0.16 5.63 2.68
CA VAL A 109 -0.76 6.98 2.66
C VAL A 109 -1.24 7.30 1.24
N LEU A 110 -0.36 7.18 0.25
CA LEU A 110 -0.68 7.46 -1.15
C LEU A 110 -1.81 6.56 -1.68
N LEU A 111 -1.84 5.28 -1.28
CA LEU A 111 -2.93 4.36 -1.57
C LEU A 111 -4.26 4.86 -0.98
N ASN A 112 -4.28 5.24 0.30
CA ASN A 112 -5.48 5.72 0.97
C ASN A 112 -6.00 7.05 0.38
N LEU A 113 -5.11 7.83 -0.24
CA LEU A 113 -5.42 9.02 -1.03
C LEU A 113 -5.79 8.72 -2.49
N ALA A 114 -5.46 7.56 -3.07
CA ALA A 114 -5.76 7.26 -4.47
C ALA A 114 -6.98 6.31 -4.62
N PHE A 115 -7.23 5.48 -3.62
CA PHE A 115 -8.26 4.44 -3.61
C PHE A 115 -9.23 4.66 -2.43
N HIS A 116 -10.06 5.70 -2.51
CA HIS A 116 -10.90 6.12 -1.38
C HIS A 116 -11.86 5.06 -0.86
N TYR A 117 -12.39 4.20 -1.72
CA TYR A 117 -13.30 3.13 -1.29
C TYR A 117 -12.56 1.91 -0.73
N ASP A 118 -11.24 1.84 -0.94
CA ASP A 118 -10.45 0.65 -0.66
C ASP A 118 -9.25 0.89 0.26
N GLN A 119 -9.39 1.87 1.14
CA GLN A 119 -8.37 2.21 2.12
C GLN A 119 -7.94 1.00 2.97
N VAL A 120 -6.68 1.04 3.38
CA VAL A 120 -5.99 0.04 4.17
C VAL A 120 -5.62 0.65 5.52
N LEU A 121 -6.08 -0.01 6.58
CA LEU A 121 -5.73 0.24 7.96
C LEU A 121 -4.70 -0.81 8.38
N CYS A 122 -3.78 -0.46 9.28
CA CYS A 122 -2.87 -1.45 9.85
C CYS A 122 -2.87 -1.35 11.36
N HIS A 123 -2.75 -2.50 12.02
CA HIS A 123 -2.61 -2.53 13.46
C HIS A 123 -1.23 -2.00 13.87
N VAL A 124 -1.12 -1.69 15.17
CA VAL A 124 0.14 -1.29 15.81
C VAL A 124 1.23 -2.31 15.49
N VAL A 125 0.93 -3.61 15.60
CA VAL A 125 1.87 -4.70 15.33
C VAL A 125 2.39 -4.67 13.88
N ASP A 126 1.53 -4.48 12.87
CA ASP A 126 1.91 -4.38 11.45
C ASP A 126 2.76 -3.13 11.13
N ILE A 127 2.67 -2.09 11.96
CA ILE A 127 3.43 -0.85 11.81
C ILE A 127 4.81 -1.00 12.43
N TRP A 128 4.89 -1.67 13.57
CA TRP A 128 6.12 -1.87 14.32
C TRP A 128 6.88 -3.13 13.94
N GLU A 129 6.35 -3.96 13.04
CA GLU A 129 6.94 -5.23 12.62
C GLU A 129 8.47 -5.11 12.37
N GLY A 130 8.92 -4.08 11.65
CA GLY A 130 10.34 -3.86 11.32
C GLY A 130 11.20 -3.39 12.50
N TYR A 131 10.59 -2.95 13.60
CA TYR A 131 11.25 -2.56 14.86
C TYR A 131 11.18 -3.67 15.91
N ILE A 132 10.10 -4.46 15.91
CA ILE A 132 9.85 -5.58 16.83
C ILE A 132 10.79 -6.75 16.55
N SER A 133 11.22 -6.93 15.30
CA SER A 133 12.16 -8.00 14.90
C SER A 133 13.56 -7.90 15.52
N SER A 134 13.88 -6.82 16.23
CA SER A 134 15.11 -6.73 17.04
C SER A 134 15.07 -7.59 18.31
N LYS A 135 13.93 -8.22 18.64
CA LYS A 135 13.83 -9.22 19.73
C LYS A 135 13.89 -10.65 19.17
N PRO A 136 14.98 -11.40 19.41
CA PRO A 136 15.22 -12.73 18.81
C PRO A 136 14.29 -13.88 19.24
N SER A 137 13.12 -13.65 19.83
CA SER A 137 12.46 -14.68 20.66
C SER A 137 10.97 -14.96 20.44
N HIS A 138 10.31 -14.42 19.40
CA HIS A 138 8.89 -14.73 19.13
C HIS A 138 8.68 -15.45 17.80
N LEU A 139 8.89 -16.77 17.80
CA LEU A 139 8.58 -17.70 16.70
C LEU A 139 7.12 -17.64 16.20
N THR A 140 6.20 -17.06 16.96
CA THR A 140 4.76 -17.02 16.63
C THR A 140 4.33 -15.77 15.89
N ILE A 141 4.99 -14.62 16.08
CA ILE A 141 4.56 -13.34 15.50
C ILE A 141 4.80 -13.32 13.97
N ASP A 142 5.90 -13.92 13.51
CA ASP A 142 6.24 -13.95 12.08
C ASP A 142 5.24 -14.75 11.25
N ASN A 143 4.65 -15.83 11.78
CA ASN A 143 3.67 -16.63 11.05
C ASN A 143 2.32 -15.92 10.91
N ASP A 144 1.83 -15.29 11.97
CA ASP A 144 0.52 -14.62 11.98
C ASP A 144 0.48 -13.35 11.09
N LEU A 145 1.66 -12.77 10.83
CA LEU A 145 1.83 -11.56 10.02
C LEU A 145 2.31 -11.85 8.57
N CYS A 146 2.67 -13.09 8.25
CA CYS A 146 2.99 -13.51 6.88
C CYS A 146 1.75 -13.58 5.98
N PHE A 147 1.91 -13.26 4.69
CA PHE A 147 0.85 -13.48 3.70
C PHE A 147 0.45 -14.96 3.62
N GLN A 148 -0.79 -15.23 4.05
CA GLN A 148 -1.38 -16.56 4.14
C GLN A 148 -2.13 -16.90 2.84
N GLN A 149 -1.45 -17.59 1.92
CA GLN A 149 -2.09 -18.32 0.82
C GLN A 149 -1.79 -19.82 1.00
N PRO A 150 -2.81 -20.70 1.03
CA PRO A 150 -2.58 -22.13 1.17
C PRO A 150 -1.63 -22.66 0.09
N GLN A 151 -0.67 -23.50 0.49
CA GLN A 151 0.30 -24.08 -0.43
C GLN A 151 -0.42 -24.85 -1.55
N GLY A 152 -0.04 -24.58 -2.81
CA GLY A 152 -0.65 -25.21 -3.97
C GLY A 152 -2.07 -24.71 -4.32
N SER A 153 -2.60 -23.72 -3.59
CA SER A 153 -3.88 -23.09 -3.96
C SER A 153 -3.70 -21.98 -4.99
N THR A 154 -4.69 -21.85 -5.86
CA THR A 154 -4.84 -20.70 -6.76
C THR A 154 -5.88 -19.74 -6.19
N SER A 155 -5.68 -18.45 -6.42
CA SER A 155 -6.65 -17.42 -6.06
C SER A 155 -6.74 -16.35 -7.14
N LYS A 156 -7.91 -15.76 -7.31
CA LYS A 156 -8.14 -14.68 -8.28
C LYS A 156 -7.96 -13.33 -7.61
N TRP A 157 -7.32 -12.41 -8.32
CA TRP A 157 -6.99 -11.07 -7.85
C TRP A 157 -7.21 -10.04 -8.95
N HIS A 158 -7.52 -8.81 -8.56
CA HIS A 158 -7.53 -7.63 -9.42
C HIS A 158 -6.39 -6.72 -8.99
N ILE A 159 -5.48 -6.37 -9.90
CA ILE A 159 -4.49 -5.31 -9.64
C ILE A 159 -4.90 -4.02 -10.35
N MET A 160 -4.82 -2.91 -9.62
CA MET A 160 -5.15 -1.57 -10.08
C MET A 160 -3.99 -0.63 -9.82
N TYR A 161 -3.69 0.22 -10.80
CA TYR A 161 -2.52 1.11 -10.77
C TYR A 161 -2.93 2.58 -10.73
N ARG A 162 -2.19 3.35 -9.95
CA ARG A 162 -2.25 4.81 -9.91
C ARG A 162 -0.84 5.36 -9.98
N HIS A 163 -0.62 6.35 -10.82
CA HIS A 163 0.60 7.16 -10.77
C HIS A 163 0.67 7.89 -9.44
N GLY A 164 1.87 8.36 -9.08
CA GLY A 164 2.04 9.23 -7.92
C GLY A 164 1.12 10.47 -7.92
N SER A 165 0.67 10.94 -9.10
CA SER A 165 -0.29 12.04 -9.27
C SER A 165 -1.76 11.67 -9.00
N GLY A 166 -2.05 10.40 -8.70
CA GLY A 166 -3.41 9.89 -8.51
C GLY A 166 -4.14 9.53 -9.81
N ARG A 167 -3.56 9.77 -10.99
CA ARG A 167 -4.13 9.37 -12.28
C ARG A 167 -4.00 7.86 -12.49
N ALA A 168 -4.96 7.26 -13.19
CA ALA A 168 -4.84 5.87 -13.63
C ALA A 168 -3.64 5.71 -14.58
N TYR A 169 -2.88 4.63 -14.43
CA TYR A 169 -1.74 4.33 -15.32
C TYR A 169 -2.20 3.81 -16.69
N LEU A 170 -3.28 3.02 -16.73
CA LEU A 170 -3.87 2.49 -17.95
C LEU A 170 -5.37 2.81 -17.98
N ASP A 171 -5.90 3.00 -19.20
CA ASP A 171 -7.34 3.16 -19.44
C ASP A 171 -8.14 1.98 -18.89
N THR A 172 -7.57 0.77 -18.95
CA THR A 172 -8.08 -0.41 -18.24
C THR A 172 -7.62 -0.32 -16.80
N THR A 173 -8.56 -0.02 -15.91
CA THR A 173 -8.27 0.29 -14.51
C THR A 173 -7.93 -0.96 -13.70
N ILE A 174 -8.23 -2.15 -14.22
CA ILE A 174 -8.17 -3.44 -13.54
C ILE A 174 -7.49 -4.46 -14.45
N VAL A 175 -6.52 -5.18 -13.90
CA VAL A 175 -5.92 -6.37 -14.50
C VAL A 175 -6.32 -7.59 -13.67
N ASP A 176 -6.90 -8.58 -14.33
CA ASP A 176 -7.32 -9.84 -13.70
C ASP A 176 -6.12 -10.77 -13.60
N LEU A 177 -5.89 -11.32 -12.42
CA LEU A 177 -4.76 -12.19 -12.10
C LEU A 177 -5.24 -13.47 -11.45
N THR A 178 -4.63 -14.59 -11.83
CA THR A 178 -4.66 -15.84 -11.07
C THR A 178 -3.30 -16.03 -10.43
N LEU A 179 -3.25 -16.04 -9.10
CA LEU A 179 -2.02 -16.19 -8.31
C LEU A 179 -1.95 -17.58 -7.69
N SER A 180 -0.77 -18.18 -7.74
CA SER A 180 -0.40 -19.40 -7.02
C SER A 180 0.84 -19.15 -6.14
N LYS A 181 0.89 -19.84 -5.00
CA LYS A 181 2.03 -19.83 -4.09
C LYS A 181 2.60 -21.23 -3.94
N ARG A 182 3.93 -21.35 -4.08
CA ARG A 182 4.69 -22.58 -3.84
C ARG A 182 5.94 -22.24 -3.04
N GLY A 183 5.97 -22.63 -1.77
CA GLY A 183 6.99 -22.14 -0.82
C GLY A 183 6.90 -20.62 -0.70
N ASP A 184 8.03 -19.94 -0.89
CA ASP A 184 8.13 -18.47 -0.92
C ASP A 184 8.03 -17.89 -2.33
N THR A 185 7.81 -18.72 -3.34
CA THR A 185 7.65 -18.25 -4.72
C THR A 185 6.18 -17.95 -5.00
N MET A 186 5.93 -16.79 -5.60
CA MET A 186 4.63 -16.39 -6.14
C MET A 186 4.68 -16.42 -7.65
N GLN A 187 3.68 -17.05 -8.26
CA GLN A 187 3.51 -17.08 -9.71
C GLN A 187 2.09 -16.69 -10.05
N GLY A 188 1.89 -16.13 -11.23
CA GLY A 188 0.56 -15.88 -11.71
C GLY A 188 0.47 -15.65 -13.20
N THR A 189 -0.76 -15.71 -13.69
CA THR A 189 -1.10 -15.33 -15.05
C THR A 189 -2.27 -14.37 -15.02
N GLY A 190 -2.42 -13.56 -16.07
CA GLY A 190 -3.50 -12.59 -16.10
C GLY A 190 -3.92 -12.12 -17.46
N SER A 191 -4.95 -11.29 -17.46
CA SER A 191 -5.52 -10.64 -18.63
C SER A 191 -6.08 -9.26 -18.29
N THR A 192 -6.30 -8.44 -19.32
CA THR A 192 -7.02 -7.16 -19.21
C THR A 192 -8.30 -7.22 -20.03
N THR A 193 -9.23 -6.29 -19.77
CA THR A 193 -10.54 -6.22 -20.48
C THR A 193 -10.46 -5.68 -21.91
N LYS A 194 -9.36 -5.00 -22.27
CA LYS A 194 -9.07 -4.61 -23.67
C LYS A 194 -8.29 -5.74 -24.36
N PRO A 195 -8.25 -5.81 -25.71
CA PRO A 195 -7.53 -6.86 -26.42
C PRO A 195 -6.01 -6.69 -26.29
N GLN A 196 -5.45 -6.95 -25.10
CA GLN A 196 -4.03 -6.87 -24.83
C GLN A 196 -3.56 -8.08 -24.02
N ALA A 197 -2.39 -8.54 -24.47
CA ALA A 197 -1.52 -9.61 -24.04
C ALA A 197 -1.80 -10.36 -22.73
N SER A 198 -1.60 -11.68 -22.78
CA SER A 198 -1.46 -12.50 -21.58
C SER A 198 -0.35 -11.93 -20.70
N LEU A 199 -0.59 -11.90 -19.39
CA LEU A 199 0.39 -11.44 -18.43
C LEU A 199 0.96 -12.62 -17.66
N THR A 200 2.22 -12.51 -17.27
CA THR A 200 2.83 -13.38 -16.28
C THR A 200 3.28 -12.56 -15.08
N LEU A 201 3.08 -13.13 -13.89
CA LEU A 201 3.59 -12.61 -12.63
C LEU A 201 4.59 -13.61 -12.07
N HIS A 202 5.75 -13.10 -11.69
CA HIS A 202 6.77 -13.89 -11.01
C HIS A 202 7.32 -13.07 -9.86
N GLY A 203 7.33 -13.64 -8.65
CA GLY A 203 7.79 -12.94 -7.47
C GLY A 203 8.28 -13.85 -6.37
N GLN A 204 8.87 -13.22 -5.37
CA GLN A 204 9.32 -13.83 -4.14
C GLN A 204 8.66 -13.14 -2.97
N MET A 205 8.20 -13.96 -2.03
CA MET A 205 7.85 -13.51 -0.70
C MET A 205 9.11 -13.42 0.12
N HIS A 206 9.44 -12.21 0.57
CA HIS A 206 10.55 -12.01 1.49
C HIS A 206 9.98 -12.09 2.90
N SER A 207 10.30 -13.18 3.60
CA SER A 207 10.17 -13.25 5.05
C SER A 207 11.48 -12.76 5.67
N ARG A 208 11.62 -11.45 5.90
CA ARG A 208 12.54 -11.00 6.94
C ARG A 208 11.77 -11.11 8.27
N PRO A 209 12.39 -11.48 9.40
CA PRO A 209 11.76 -11.38 10.70
C PRO A 209 11.11 -10.01 10.84
N GLY A 210 9.81 -9.98 11.15
CA GLY A 210 9.04 -8.76 11.29
C GLY A 210 8.86 -7.89 10.04
N ILE A 211 9.11 -8.33 8.80
CA ILE A 211 8.69 -7.53 7.63
C ILE A 211 8.19 -8.44 6.52
N HIS A 212 6.88 -8.37 6.27
CA HIS A 212 6.20 -9.24 5.29
C HIS A 212 5.94 -8.48 3.99
N ASN A 213 6.91 -8.56 3.09
CA ASN A 213 6.82 -7.97 1.76
C ASN A 213 6.78 -9.07 0.70
N CYS A 214 6.06 -8.80 -0.38
CA CYS A 214 6.17 -9.56 -1.61
C CYS A 214 6.82 -8.67 -2.67
N GLU A 215 7.95 -9.08 -3.23
CA GLU A 215 8.51 -8.43 -4.41
C GLU A 215 8.12 -9.27 -5.62
N PHE A 216 7.55 -8.65 -6.64
CA PHE A 216 7.11 -9.37 -7.83
C PHE A 216 7.18 -8.50 -9.08
N HIS A 217 7.37 -9.17 -10.21
CA HIS A 217 7.38 -8.56 -11.54
C HIS A 217 6.14 -9.01 -12.29
N ILE A 218 5.48 -8.07 -12.96
CA ILE A 218 4.46 -8.36 -13.95
C ILE A 218 5.02 -8.01 -15.32
N ALA A 219 5.08 -9.02 -16.19
CA ALA A 219 5.42 -8.84 -17.59
C ALA A 219 4.13 -8.98 -18.43
N PHE A 220 4.00 -8.10 -19.41
CA PHE A 220 2.93 -8.16 -20.40
C PHE A 220 3.51 -8.82 -21.65
N ASP A 221 2.80 -9.79 -22.23
CA ASP A 221 3.17 -10.28 -23.56
C ASP A 221 3.19 -9.11 -24.57
N ASN A 222 4.11 -9.23 -25.50
CA ASN A 222 4.45 -8.21 -26.45
C ASN A 222 3.92 -8.54 -27.86
N ARG A 223 3.36 -9.73 -28.07
CA ARG A 223 2.85 -10.19 -29.38
C ARG A 223 3.88 -9.98 -30.51
N GLY A 224 5.17 -10.13 -30.20
CA GLY A 224 6.28 -10.03 -31.17
C GLY A 224 6.72 -8.62 -31.60
N ARG A 225 6.36 -7.53 -30.90
CA ARG A 225 6.90 -6.19 -31.23
C ARG A 225 8.33 -6.00 -30.68
N PRO A 226 9.18 -5.14 -31.26
CA PRO A 226 10.59 -5.04 -30.86
C PRO A 226 10.82 -4.38 -29.48
N TYR A 227 9.87 -3.59 -28.98
CA TYR A 227 9.97 -2.87 -27.70
C TYR A 227 8.73 -3.17 -26.86
N GLY A 228 8.70 -4.35 -26.26
CA GLY A 228 7.51 -4.79 -25.53
C GLY A 228 7.11 -3.89 -24.40
N PRO A 229 5.85 -4.02 -23.93
CA PRO A 229 5.46 -3.41 -22.68
C PRO A 229 6.50 -3.82 -21.63
N LEU A 230 7.25 -2.82 -21.19
CA LEU A 230 8.37 -2.95 -20.27
C LEU A 230 7.88 -3.66 -18.99
N PRO A 231 8.68 -4.57 -18.40
CA PRO A 231 8.28 -5.25 -17.18
C PRO A 231 8.00 -4.23 -16.09
N ILE A 232 6.91 -4.43 -15.36
CA ILE A 232 6.56 -3.60 -14.22
C ILE A 232 7.07 -4.31 -12.97
N ALA A 233 8.00 -3.68 -12.26
CA ALA A 233 8.49 -4.15 -10.98
C ALA A 233 7.58 -3.65 -9.86
N HIS A 234 7.34 -4.50 -8.85
CA HIS A 234 6.49 -4.19 -7.72
C HIS A 234 7.18 -4.56 -6.41
N ILE A 235 6.99 -3.70 -5.42
CA ILE A 235 7.21 -4.03 -4.02
C ILE A 235 5.85 -3.92 -3.34
N GLY A 236 5.29 -5.08 -3.02
CA GLY A 236 4.00 -5.25 -2.35
C GLY A 236 4.14 -5.51 -0.85
N TYR A 237 3.13 -5.02 -0.14
CA TYR A 237 2.96 -5.08 1.30
C TYR A 237 1.60 -5.67 1.60
N TRP A 238 1.54 -6.43 2.68
CA TRP A 238 0.33 -7.08 3.15
C TRP A 238 0.13 -6.85 4.65
N SER A 239 -1.09 -7.03 5.12
CA SER A 239 -1.44 -7.01 6.55
C SER A 239 -2.56 -8.03 6.79
N SER A 240 -2.50 -8.71 7.93
CA SER A 240 -3.53 -9.68 8.33
C SER A 240 -4.91 -9.06 8.53
N MET A 241 -4.98 -7.74 8.81
CA MET A 241 -6.26 -6.99 8.84
C MET A 241 -6.97 -6.96 7.49
N HIS A 242 -6.21 -7.11 6.41
CA HIS A 242 -6.68 -7.01 5.03
C HIS A 242 -6.17 -8.21 4.23
N ALA A 243 -6.57 -9.42 4.67
CA ALA A 243 -6.18 -10.66 4.03
C ALA A 243 -6.52 -10.72 2.51
N ASP A 244 -7.51 -9.93 2.10
CA ASP A 244 -7.98 -9.78 0.72
C ASP A 244 -7.30 -8.65 -0.05
N LYS A 245 -6.35 -7.90 0.54
CA LYS A 245 -5.69 -6.77 -0.13
C LYS A 245 -4.17 -6.84 0.00
N MET A 246 -3.49 -6.41 -1.06
CA MET A 246 -2.06 -6.12 -1.05
C MET A 246 -1.86 -4.75 -1.69
N TRP A 247 -0.94 -3.94 -1.16
CA TRP A 247 -0.68 -2.60 -1.68
C TRP A 247 0.81 -2.38 -1.82
N GLY A 248 1.22 -1.38 -2.60
CA GLY A 248 2.64 -1.04 -2.63
C GLY A 248 3.01 -0.09 -3.73
N VAL A 249 4.27 -0.14 -4.10
CA VAL A 249 4.86 0.71 -5.14
C VAL A 249 5.18 -0.11 -6.38
N TRP A 250 5.05 0.52 -7.54
CA TRP A 250 5.40 -0.08 -8.82
C TRP A 250 6.24 0.87 -9.66
N GLU A 251 7.01 0.33 -10.60
CA GLU A 251 7.84 1.06 -11.54
C GLU A 251 7.94 0.34 -12.89
N VAL A 252 7.99 1.10 -13.99
CA VAL A 252 8.20 0.55 -15.34
C VAL A 252 9.70 0.45 -15.60
N GLY A 253 10.23 -0.76 -15.79
CA GLY A 253 11.68 -0.96 -15.85
C GLY A 253 12.32 -0.74 -17.23
N SER A 254 13.54 -0.18 -17.25
CA SER A 254 14.56 -0.49 -18.25
C SER A 254 16.01 -0.28 -17.77
N SER A 255 16.33 -0.36 -16.47
CA SER A 255 17.71 -0.15 -15.98
C SER A 255 18.06 -1.06 -14.78
N PRO A 256 19.27 -1.65 -14.75
CA PRO A 256 19.80 -2.37 -13.59
C PRO A 256 20.15 -1.46 -12.39
N ASP A 257 20.15 -0.13 -12.57
CA ASP A 257 20.52 0.86 -11.53
C ASP A 257 19.41 1.91 -11.26
N GLN A 258 18.13 1.59 -11.46
CA GLN A 258 17.04 2.51 -11.11
C GLN A 258 16.67 2.41 -9.62
N PHE A 259 17.16 3.37 -8.84
CA PHE A 259 16.62 3.65 -7.51
C PHE A 259 15.10 3.85 -7.61
N LYS A 260 14.41 3.07 -6.79
CA LYS A 260 12.96 2.97 -6.61
C LYS A 260 12.24 4.31 -6.80
N LEU A 261 11.20 4.28 -7.64
CA LEU A 261 10.11 5.27 -7.83
C LEU A 261 10.30 6.41 -8.85
N GLY A 262 11.28 6.33 -9.75
CA GLY A 262 11.56 7.41 -10.72
C GLY A 262 10.47 7.71 -11.76
N THR A 263 9.61 6.73 -12.11
CA THR A 263 8.51 6.92 -13.10
C THR A 263 7.18 6.25 -12.73
N GLY A 264 7.14 5.61 -11.56
CA GLY A 264 6.06 4.70 -11.18
C GLY A 264 4.91 5.33 -10.37
N GLY A 265 4.37 4.57 -9.43
CA GLY A 265 3.28 5.01 -8.57
C GLY A 265 2.92 3.98 -7.50
N VAL A 266 1.65 3.96 -7.09
CA VAL A 266 1.11 2.97 -6.15
C VAL A 266 0.14 2.01 -6.83
N PHE A 267 0.08 0.80 -6.31
CA PHE A 267 -0.88 -0.21 -6.76
C PHE A 267 -1.71 -0.74 -5.60
N LEU A 268 -2.90 -1.22 -5.92
CA LEU A 268 -3.76 -1.98 -5.05
C LEU A 268 -4.13 -3.30 -5.73
N MET A 269 -3.85 -4.42 -5.07
CA MET A 269 -4.32 -5.74 -5.42
C MET A 269 -5.45 -6.15 -4.49
N LYS A 270 -6.55 -6.67 -5.04
CA LYS A 270 -7.71 -7.14 -4.27
C LYS A 270 -8.08 -8.55 -4.68
N LYS A 271 -8.28 -9.43 -3.71
CA LYS A 271 -8.74 -10.79 -3.96
C LYS A 271 -10.18 -10.75 -4.46
N VAL A 272 -10.46 -11.53 -5.48
CA VAL A 272 -11.80 -11.73 -6.03
C VAL A 272 -12.35 -12.98 -5.38
N SER A 273 -13.41 -12.85 -4.59
CA SER A 273 -14.17 -14.01 -4.12
C SER A 273 -14.78 -14.72 -5.33
N LEU A 274 -14.58 -16.04 -5.42
CA LEU A 274 -15.38 -16.90 -6.27
C LEU A 274 -16.81 -16.99 -5.73
#